data_AF-A0A0D6THX5-F1
#
_entry.id   AF-A0A0D6THX5-F1
#
_cell.length_a   1.000
_cell.length_b   1.000
_cell.length_c   1.000
_cell.angle_alpha   90.00
_cell.angle_beta   90.00
_cell.angle_gamma   90.00
#
_symmetry.space_group_name_H-M   'P 1'
#
loop_
_entity.id
_entity.type
_entity.pdbx_description
1 polymer ?
#
loop_
_entity_poly.entity_id
_entity_poly.type
_entity_poly.pdbx_seq_one_letter_code
_entity_poly.pdbx_strand_id
1 'polypeptide(L)'
;MEYFLELKFEDSNYNALIHFATTFLTNSEAEGKLFVEELLSAFQRRKVMILSYSYNRIDNNPELRERMYEYHDFYLNRATASIQVEQFHVENPNQEKSLWDNLIGKFFEGEDSTANIGNKYEIPVRVVDKKTRNPINSEFYYFSVEQLIPKG
;
A
#
# COMPACT_ATOMS: atom_id res chain seq x y z
N MET A 1 18.03 2.17 -4.93
CA MET A 1 17.24 3.05 -5.80
C MET A 1 16.07 3.59 -4.99
N GLU A 2 15.79 4.89 -5.10
CA GLU A 2 14.73 5.54 -4.31
C GLU A 2 13.61 6.03 -5.22
N TYR A 3 12.38 5.75 -4.82
CA TYR A 3 11.17 6.10 -5.56
C TYR A 3 10.19 6.88 -4.68
N PHE A 4 9.45 7.78 -5.31
CA PHE A 4 8.25 8.39 -4.74
C PHE A 4 7.03 7.74 -5.40
N LEU A 5 6.05 7.34 -4.59
CA LEU A 5 4.78 6.76 -5.02
C LEU A 5 3.64 7.64 -4.54
N GLU A 6 2.74 7.99 -5.46
CA GLU A 6 1.47 8.64 -5.18
C GLU A 6 0.34 7.74 -5.68
N LEU A 7 -0.68 7.52 -4.84
CA LEU A 7 -1.87 6.75 -5.16
C LEU A 7 -3.11 7.47 -4.63
N LYS A 8 -4.12 7.62 -5.49
CA LYS A 8 -5.44 8.12 -5.12
C LYS A 8 -6.45 7.02 -5.40
N PHE A 9 -7.22 6.67 -4.39
CA PHE A 9 -8.20 5.60 -4.51
C PHE A 9 -9.44 5.89 -3.67
N GLU A 10 -10.53 5.22 -4.03
CA GLU A 10 -11.78 5.20 -3.29
C GLU A 10 -11.94 3.85 -2.57
N ASP A 11 -12.14 3.89 -1.26
CA ASP A 11 -12.62 2.74 -0.50
C ASP A 11 -14.13 2.87 -0.30
N SER A 12 -14.88 2.06 -1.04
CA SER A 12 -16.33 2.02 -0.99
C SER A 12 -16.88 1.47 0.33
N ASN A 13 -16.11 0.66 1.06
CA ASN A 13 -16.53 0.12 2.36
C ASN A 13 -16.57 1.21 3.44
N TYR A 14 -15.65 2.17 3.35
CA TYR A 14 -15.55 3.31 4.27
C TYR A 14 -16.14 4.59 3.68
N ASN A 15 -16.63 4.54 2.44
CA ASN A 15 -17.11 5.70 1.69
C ASN A 15 -16.11 6.89 1.75
N ALA A 16 -14.84 6.56 1.50
CA ALA A 16 -13.71 7.46 1.70
C ALA A 16 -12.89 7.65 0.43
N LEU A 17 -12.33 8.85 0.25
CA LEU A 17 -11.29 9.11 -0.73
C LEU A 17 -9.96 9.22 -0.02
N ILE A 18 -9.00 8.44 -0.47
CA ILE A 18 -7.69 8.31 0.14
C ILE A 18 -6.65 8.82 -0.85
N HIS A 19 -5.79 9.70 -0.34
CA HIS A 19 -4.57 10.13 -1.02
C HIS A 19 -3.38 9.58 -0.23
N PHE A 20 -2.77 8.55 -0.78
CA PHE A 20 -1.58 7.89 -0.26
C PHE A 20 -0.36 8.42 -1.01
N ALA A 21 0.68 8.84 -0.27
CA ALA A 21 1.94 9.29 -0.82
C ALA A 21 3.07 8.80 0.09
N THR A 22 4.09 8.16 -0.48
CA THR A 22 5.22 7.60 0.29
C THR A 22 6.48 7.55 -0.57
N THR A 23 7.64 7.42 0.07
CA THR A 23 8.87 6.97 -0.57
C THR A 23 9.16 5.50 -0.27
N PHE A 24 9.93 4.83 -1.12
CA PHE A 24 10.43 3.48 -0.88
C PHE A 24 11.77 3.22 -1.57
N LEU A 25 12.51 2.23 -1.05
CA LEU A 25 13.84 1.84 -1.53
C LEU A 25 13.80 0.46 -2.16
N THR A 26 14.51 0.28 -3.28
CA THR A 26 14.72 -1.03 -3.93
C THR A 26 16.16 -1.22 -4.39
N ASN A 27 16.57 -2.46 -4.64
CA ASN A 27 17.90 -2.78 -5.15
C ASN A 27 17.98 -2.67 -6.68
N SER A 28 16.85 -2.76 -7.38
CA SER A 28 16.77 -2.65 -8.84
C SER A 28 15.49 -1.99 -9.34
N GLU A 29 15.49 -1.55 -10.60
CA GLU A 29 14.30 -1.02 -11.26
C GLU A 29 13.21 -2.10 -11.43
N ALA A 30 13.63 -3.34 -11.71
CA ALA A 30 12.73 -4.48 -11.82
C ALA A 30 12.00 -4.76 -10.49
N GLU A 31 12.72 -4.70 -9.37
CA GLU A 31 12.14 -4.83 -8.03
C GLU A 31 11.18 -3.68 -7.71
N GLY A 32 11.52 -2.45 -8.10
CA GLY A 32 10.64 -1.28 -7.95
C GLY A 32 9.33 -1.42 -8.72
N LYS A 33 9.42 -1.86 -9.97
CA LYS A 33 8.24 -2.15 -10.80
C LYS A 33 7.39 -3.25 -10.19
N LEU A 34 8.00 -4.38 -9.79
CA LEU A 34 7.31 -5.51 -9.18
C LEU A 34 6.57 -5.10 -7.90
N PHE A 35 7.23 -4.31 -7.03
CA PHE A 35 6.61 -3.79 -5.81
C PHE A 35 5.35 -2.97 -6.11
N VAL A 36 5.42 -2.05 -7.08
CA VAL A 36 4.28 -1.18 -7.43
C VAL A 36 3.15 -1.98 -8.08
N GLU A 37 3.46 -2.84 -9.04
CA GLU A 37 2.46 -3.70 -9.69
C GLU A 37 1.72 -4.56 -8.67
N GLU A 38 2.45 -5.11 -7.70
CA GLU A 38 1.81 -5.92 -6.67
C GLU A 38 1.04 -5.09 -5.64
N LEU A 39 1.51 -3.89 -5.31
CA LEU A 39 0.74 -2.98 -4.47
C LEU A 39 -0.63 -2.66 -5.09
N LEU A 40 -0.66 -2.35 -6.38
CA LEU A 40 -1.89 -2.03 -7.10
C LEU A 40 -2.82 -3.24 -7.16
N SER A 41 -2.28 -4.44 -7.40
CA SER A 41 -3.02 -5.70 -7.38
C SER A 41 -3.64 -5.95 -6.00
N ALA A 42 -2.88 -5.71 -4.92
CA ALA A 42 -3.37 -5.82 -3.55
C ALA A 42 -4.52 -4.87 -3.24
N PHE A 43 -4.45 -3.62 -3.71
CA PHE A 43 -5.57 -2.68 -3.64
C PHE A 43 -6.79 -3.17 -4.44
N GLN A 44 -6.60 -3.73 -5.64
CA GLN A 44 -7.71 -4.29 -6.43
C GLN A 44 -8.38 -5.49 -5.73
N ARG A 45 -7.60 -6.38 -5.10
CA ARG A 45 -8.14 -7.52 -4.31
C ARG A 45 -9.01 -7.07 -3.15
N ARG A 46 -8.69 -5.92 -2.55
CA ARG A 46 -9.51 -5.23 -1.53
C ARG A 46 -10.76 -4.54 -2.11
N LYS A 47 -10.98 -4.62 -3.43
CA LYS A 47 -12.06 -3.96 -4.16
C LYS A 47 -12.05 -2.43 -4.01
N VAL A 48 -10.88 -1.82 -3.84
CA VAL A 48 -10.79 -0.36 -3.92
C VAL A 48 -10.70 0.10 -5.37
N MET A 49 -11.28 1.26 -5.65
CA MET A 49 -11.22 1.86 -6.97
C MET A 49 -10.01 2.79 -7.04
N ILE A 50 -8.97 2.37 -7.76
CA ILE A 50 -7.80 3.22 -8.02
C ILE A 50 -8.21 4.29 -9.03
N LEU A 51 -8.12 5.56 -8.62
CA LEU A 51 -8.44 6.71 -9.47
C LEU A 51 -7.22 7.17 -10.28
N SER A 52 -6.06 7.21 -9.63
CA SER A 52 -4.79 7.57 -10.27
C SER A 52 -3.63 7.05 -9.44
N TYR A 53 -2.52 6.72 -10.09
CA TYR A 53 -1.25 6.48 -9.41
C TYR A 53 -0.08 7.01 -10.24
N SER A 54 1.01 7.36 -9.56
CA SER A 54 2.29 7.64 -10.19
C SER A 54 3.41 7.10 -9.32
N TYR A 55 4.46 6.57 -9.93
CA TYR A 55 5.69 6.22 -9.21
C TYR A 55 6.89 6.69 -10.02
N ASN A 56 7.78 7.46 -9.39
CA ASN A 56 8.90 8.10 -10.06
C ASN A 56 10.18 7.82 -9.28
N ARG A 57 11.26 7.51 -9.99
CA ARG A 57 12.61 7.41 -9.40
C ARG A 57 13.08 8.82 -9.04
N ILE A 58 13.52 9.02 -7.80
CA ILE A 58 13.88 10.35 -7.28
C ILE A 58 15.36 10.48 -6.89
N ASP A 59 16.08 9.38 -6.69
CA ASP A 59 17.51 9.42 -6.31
C ASP A 59 18.45 9.94 -7.41
N ASN A 60 18.01 9.97 -8.66
CA ASN A 60 18.79 10.42 -9.81
C ASN A 60 18.74 11.94 -10.04
N ASN A 61 17.85 12.67 -9.34
CA ASN A 61 17.69 14.11 -9.47
C ASN A 61 17.50 14.75 -8.08
N PRO A 62 18.54 15.42 -7.53
CA PRO A 62 18.48 16.04 -6.20
C PRO A 62 17.36 17.07 -6.02
N GLU A 63 17.09 17.91 -7.04
CA GLU A 63 16.03 18.93 -6.98
C GLU A 63 14.64 18.27 -6.95
N LEU A 64 14.44 17.22 -7.75
CA LEU A 64 13.21 16.44 -7.72
C LEU A 64 13.04 15.77 -6.35
N ARG A 65 14.10 15.15 -5.82
CA ARG A 65 14.10 14.49 -4.51
C ARG A 65 13.67 15.45 -3.42
N GLU A 66 14.32 16.61 -3.32
CA GLU A 66 14.01 17.64 -2.32
C GLU A 66 12.54 18.06 -2.39
N ARG A 67 12.02 18.38 -3.59
CA ARG A 67 10.61 18.75 -3.78
C ARG A 67 9.64 17.63 -3.41
N MET A 68 9.98 16.36 -3.69
CA MET A 68 9.13 15.23 -3.32
C MET A 68 9.12 15.00 -1.81
N TYR A 69 10.23 15.25 -1.11
CA TYR A 69 10.28 15.24 0.36
C TYR A 69 9.47 16.38 0.98
N GLU A 70 9.60 17.61 0.47
CA GLU A 70 8.76 18.72 0.91
C GLU A 70 7.27 18.43 0.72
N TYR A 71 6.91 17.87 -0.43
CA TYR A 71 5.56 17.43 -0.72
C TYR A 71 5.12 16.34 0.25
N HIS A 72 5.91 15.30 0.44
CA HIS A 72 5.64 14.21 1.39
C HIS A 72 5.40 14.73 2.82
N ASP A 73 6.27 15.62 3.33
CA ASP A 73 6.15 16.20 4.67
C ASP A 73 4.89 17.09 4.79
N PHE A 74 4.54 17.80 3.71
CA PHE A 74 3.28 18.53 3.63
C PHE A 74 2.05 17.61 3.79
N TYR A 75 2.09 16.40 3.23
CA TYR A 75 1.00 15.41 3.36
C TYR A 75 0.98 14.74 4.73
N LEU A 76 2.14 14.34 5.26
CA LEU A 76 2.27 13.75 6.58
C LEU A 76 1.66 14.63 7.65
N ASN A 77 1.94 15.94 7.62
CA ASN A 77 1.38 16.91 8.57
C ASN A 77 -0.15 17.06 8.48
N ARG A 78 -0.77 16.54 7.42
CA ARG A 78 -2.23 16.58 7.19
C ARG A 78 -2.87 15.20 7.25
N ALA A 79 -2.09 14.16 7.51
CA ALA A 79 -2.55 12.79 7.66
C ALA A 79 -3.54 12.67 8.86
N THR A 80 -4.58 11.85 8.70
CA THR A 80 -5.66 11.60 9.67
C THR A 80 -5.96 10.10 9.92
N ALA A 81 -5.10 9.19 9.46
CA ALA A 81 -5.30 7.74 9.35
C ALA A 81 -3.95 7.01 9.16
N SER A 82 -3.93 5.71 8.79
CA SER A 82 -2.74 4.99 8.31
C SER A 82 -3.04 3.85 7.32
N ILE A 83 -2.04 3.46 6.50
CA ILE A 83 -2.10 2.28 5.62
C ILE A 83 -0.88 1.44 6.00
N GLN A 84 -1.15 0.19 6.36
CA GLN A 84 -0.13 -0.81 6.62
C GLN A 84 0.05 -1.66 5.37
N VAL A 85 1.28 -1.77 4.87
CA VAL A 85 1.62 -2.64 3.74
C VAL A 85 2.43 -3.82 4.29
N GLU A 86 1.91 -5.03 4.15
CA GLU A 86 2.56 -6.26 4.62
C GLU A 86 3.03 -7.07 3.42
N GLN A 87 4.28 -7.53 3.45
CA GLN A 87 4.89 -8.30 2.37
C GLN A 87 5.00 -9.77 2.73
N PHE A 88 4.47 -10.62 1.87
CA PHE A 88 4.50 -12.08 2.00
C PHE A 88 5.23 -12.68 0.79
N HIS A 89 6.28 -13.45 1.06
CA HIS A 89 7.02 -14.14 0.01
C HIS A 89 6.43 -15.54 -0.22
N VAL A 90 5.81 -15.74 -1.39
CA VAL A 90 5.12 -16.98 -1.77
C VAL A 90 5.82 -17.58 -2.99
N GLU A 91 5.92 -18.90 -3.06
CA GLU A 91 6.67 -19.58 -4.14
C GLU A 91 6.05 -19.39 -5.54
N ASN A 92 4.70 -19.29 -5.62
CA ASN A 92 3.97 -19.05 -6.87
C ASN A 92 2.65 -18.29 -6.59
N PRO A 93 2.69 -16.99 -6.24
CA PRO A 93 1.48 -16.26 -5.92
C PRO A 93 0.64 -16.00 -7.17
N ASN A 94 -0.65 -16.26 -7.07
CA ASN A 94 -1.66 -15.75 -7.97
C ASN A 94 -2.07 -14.34 -7.53
N GLN A 95 -1.71 -13.33 -8.31
CA GLN A 95 -1.94 -11.91 -7.97
C GLN A 95 -3.40 -11.47 -8.05
N GLU A 96 -4.28 -12.30 -8.61
CA GLU A 96 -5.73 -12.06 -8.63
C GLU A 96 -6.42 -12.55 -7.34
N LYS A 97 -5.68 -13.19 -6.44
CA LYS A 97 -6.21 -13.88 -5.25
C LYS A 97 -5.62 -13.33 -3.96
N SER A 98 -6.40 -13.32 -2.88
CA SER A 98 -5.91 -12.86 -1.55
C SER A 98 -4.79 -13.76 -1.03
N LEU A 99 -4.07 -13.36 0.04
CA LEU A 99 -3.14 -14.24 0.71
C LEU A 99 -3.83 -15.54 1.14
N TRP A 100 -5.00 -15.43 1.76
CA TRP A 100 -5.79 -16.57 2.21
C TRP A 100 -6.18 -17.49 1.05
N ASP A 101 -6.57 -16.95 -0.12
CA ASP A 101 -6.90 -17.76 -1.29
C ASP A 101 -5.66 -18.42 -1.92
N ASN A 102 -4.51 -17.74 -1.88
CA ASN A 102 -3.21 -18.29 -2.28
C ASN A 102 -2.75 -19.40 -1.32
N LEU A 103 -3.05 -19.25 -0.03
CA LEU A 103 -2.70 -20.21 1.01
C LEU A 103 -3.70 -21.37 1.10
N ILE A 104 -5.00 -21.18 0.85
CA ILE A 104 -6.02 -22.26 0.82
C ILE A 104 -5.67 -23.30 -0.24
N GLY A 105 -5.08 -22.89 -1.36
CA GLY A 105 -4.55 -23.82 -2.36
C GLY A 105 -3.51 -24.80 -1.79
N LYS A 106 -2.79 -24.40 -0.73
CA LYS A 106 -1.87 -25.23 0.05
C LYS A 106 -2.48 -25.78 1.35
N PHE A 107 -3.52 -25.15 1.90
CA PHE A 107 -4.13 -25.52 3.20
C PHE A 107 -4.92 -26.82 3.13
N PHE A 108 -5.38 -27.23 1.94
CA PHE A 108 -5.86 -28.60 1.71
C PHE A 108 -4.74 -29.66 1.69
N GLU A 109 -3.46 -29.28 1.93
CA GLU A 109 -2.30 -30.18 2.00
C GLU A 109 -1.61 -30.26 3.39
N GLY A 110 -2.10 -29.56 4.42
CA GLY A 110 -1.72 -29.80 5.83
C GLY A 110 -1.02 -28.67 6.60
N GLU A 111 -1.51 -28.44 7.82
CA GLU A 111 -0.99 -27.79 9.05
C GLU A 111 -0.03 -26.56 8.97
N ASP A 112 -0.48 -25.36 9.38
CA ASP A 112 -0.31 -24.79 10.74
C ASP A 112 -0.74 -23.30 10.84
N SER A 113 -1.07 -22.84 12.07
CA SER A 113 -1.87 -21.63 12.39
C SER A 113 -1.10 -20.27 12.43
N THR A 114 -1.66 -19.21 11.82
CA THR A 114 -1.10 -17.84 11.60
C THR A 114 -1.44 -16.77 12.67
N ALA A 115 -1.43 -17.12 13.96
CA ALA A 115 -1.85 -16.21 15.03
C ALA A 115 -0.85 -15.08 15.44
N ASN A 116 0.05 -14.57 14.59
CA ASN A 116 1.15 -13.69 15.08
C ASN A 116 1.61 -12.50 14.22
N ILE A 117 0.84 -12.01 13.24
CA ILE A 117 1.36 -10.99 12.30
C ILE A 117 0.90 -9.54 12.60
N GLY A 118 -0.14 -9.33 13.40
CA GLY A 118 -0.81 -8.03 13.51
C GLY A 118 -0.14 -6.91 14.32
N ASN A 119 1.07 -7.06 14.87
CA ASN A 119 1.53 -6.20 15.98
C ASN A 119 2.69 -5.22 15.71
N LYS A 120 3.13 -5.00 14.46
CA LYS A 120 4.52 -4.53 14.29
C LYS A 120 4.77 -3.14 13.67
N TYR A 121 3.90 -2.50 12.88
CA TYR A 121 4.39 -1.34 12.09
C TYR A 121 3.39 -0.19 11.90
N GLU A 122 3.41 0.75 12.86
CA GLU A 122 2.68 2.03 12.86
C GLU A 122 3.13 2.97 11.70
N ILE A 123 2.23 3.30 10.76
CA ILE A 123 2.43 4.27 9.65
C ILE A 123 1.29 5.33 9.70
N PRO A 124 1.29 6.47 8.97
CA PRO A 124 0.14 7.39 8.83
C PRO A 124 -0.35 7.66 7.36
N VAL A 125 -1.59 8.15 7.17
CA VAL A 125 -2.45 8.33 5.96
C VAL A 125 -3.49 9.42 6.19
N ARG A 126 -4.15 9.99 5.18
CA ARG A 126 -5.26 10.97 5.33
C ARG A 126 -6.59 10.43 4.78
N VAL A 127 -7.68 10.63 5.52
CA VAL A 127 -9.04 10.22 5.17
C VAL A 127 -9.99 11.41 5.21
N VAL A 128 -10.78 11.57 4.14
CA VAL A 128 -11.81 12.60 4.02
C VAL A 128 -13.15 12.00 3.64
N ASP A 129 -14.23 12.58 4.15
CA ASP A 129 -15.61 12.18 3.86
C ASP A 129 -15.97 12.51 2.39
N LYS A 130 -16.56 11.54 1.70
CA LYS A 130 -16.85 11.66 0.26
C LYS A 130 -17.85 12.77 -0.10
N LYS A 131 -18.84 13.04 0.76
CA LYS A 131 -19.91 14.03 0.50
C LYS A 131 -19.51 15.43 0.90
N THR A 132 -18.93 15.56 2.08
CA THR A 132 -18.65 16.86 2.73
C THR A 132 -17.25 17.35 2.45
N ARG A 133 -16.33 16.47 2.01
CA ARG A 133 -14.89 16.73 1.83
C ARG A 133 -14.17 17.17 3.10
N ASN A 134 -14.84 17.06 4.25
CA ASN A 134 -14.26 17.35 5.54
C ASN A 134 -13.35 16.20 5.99
N PRO A 135 -12.29 16.47 6.74
CA PRO A 135 -11.50 15.45 7.42
C PRO A 135 -12.39 14.59 8.32
N ILE A 136 -12.25 13.27 8.23
CA ILE A 136 -12.85 12.36 9.21
C ILE A 136 -11.86 12.25 10.37
N ASN A 137 -12.22 12.84 11.51
CA ASN A 137 -11.37 12.93 12.70
C ASN A 137 -11.60 11.78 13.70
N SER A 138 -12.38 10.76 13.34
CA SER A 138 -12.51 9.56 14.16
C SER A 138 -11.28 8.69 14.00
N GLU A 139 -10.57 8.50 15.10
CA GLU A 139 -9.42 7.61 15.22
C GLU A 139 -9.75 6.22 14.61
N PHE A 140 -8.80 5.68 13.85
CA PHE A 140 -8.77 4.31 13.29
C PHE A 140 -9.52 4.04 11.98
N TYR A 141 -9.19 4.78 10.91
CA TYR A 141 -9.15 4.15 9.58
C TYR A 141 -7.84 3.34 9.50
N TYR A 142 -7.97 2.03 9.65
CA TYR A 142 -6.90 1.06 9.48
C TYR A 142 -7.09 0.31 8.16
N PHE A 143 -6.16 0.49 7.23
CA PHE A 143 -6.21 -0.16 5.92
C PHE A 143 -4.94 -0.98 5.72
N SER A 144 -5.02 -2.29 5.94
CA SER A 144 -3.95 -3.23 5.64
C SER A 144 -4.00 -3.70 4.18
N VAL A 145 -2.83 -3.76 3.56
CA VAL A 145 -2.62 -4.23 2.18
C VAL A 145 -1.59 -5.33 2.19
N GLU A 146 -2.00 -6.53 1.80
CA GLU A 146 -1.12 -7.70 1.68
C GLU A 146 -0.52 -7.73 0.28
N GLN A 147 0.81 -7.63 0.18
CA GLN A 147 1.56 -7.84 -1.04
C GLN A 147 2.10 -9.28 -1.08
N LEU A 148 1.87 -9.97 -2.20
CA LEU A 148 2.31 -11.32 -2.49
C LEU A 148 3.47 -11.28 -3.48
N ILE A 149 4.69 -11.40 -2.99
CA ILE A 149 5.90 -11.35 -3.81
C ILE A 149 6.37 -12.78 -4.11
N PRO A 150 6.65 -13.15 -5.37
CA PRO A 150 7.25 -14.44 -5.68
C PRO A 150 8.58 -14.66 -4.94
N LYS A 151 8.82 -15.85 -4.41
CA LYS A 151 10.15 -16.27 -3.96
C LYS A 151 11.03 -16.48 -5.20
N GLY A 152 12.15 -15.77 -5.27
CA GLY A 152 13.23 -16.03 -6.22
C GLY A 152 14.08 -17.22 -5.81
#